data_AF-A0A966Y9C7-F1
#
_entry.id   AF-A0A966Y9C7-F1
#
_cell.length_a   1.000
_cell.length_b   1.000
_cell.length_c   1.000
_cell.angle_alpha   90.00
_cell.angle_beta   90.00
_cell.angle_gamma   90.00
#
_symmetry.space_group_name_H-M   'P 1'
#
loop_
_entity.id
_entity.type
_entity.pdbx_description
1 polymer ?
#
loop_
_entity_poly.entity_id
_entity_poly.type
_entity_poly.pdbx_seq_one_letter_code
_entity_poly.pdbx_strand_id
1 'polypeptide(L)'
;MIDINNINYQLSETDGVFTLKNENTTLGFVRFDDKGEVEYIFVNPIFRKQGIAKKLLKLVREKTGKKLVLQEPISPLGSKLLKSIEKWN
;
A
#
# COMPACT_ATOMS: atom_id res chain seq x y z
N MET A 1 8.12 -4.55 19.08
CA MET A 1 7.65 -3.96 17.80
C MET A 1 8.81 -4.03 16.83
N ILE A 2 8.60 -4.53 15.61
CA ILE A 2 9.64 -4.52 14.58
C ILE A 2 9.65 -3.12 13.94
N ASP A 3 10.82 -2.48 13.88
CA ASP A 3 11.01 -1.21 13.18
C ASP A 3 11.35 -1.49 11.70
N ILE A 4 10.50 -1.01 10.79
CA ILE A 4 10.69 -1.18 9.34
C ILE A 4 11.97 -0.52 8.85
N ASN A 5 12.44 0.54 9.50
CA ASN A 5 13.67 1.21 9.10
C ASN A 5 14.89 0.29 9.23
N ASN A 6 14.81 -0.76 10.04
CA ASN A 6 15.86 -1.76 10.23
C ASN A 6 15.59 -3.07 9.46
N ILE A 7 14.48 -3.16 8.72
CA ILE A 7 14.21 -4.30 7.85
C ILE A 7 14.73 -3.96 6.47
N ASN A 8 15.69 -4.74 5.97
CA ASN A 8 16.03 -4.70 4.55
C ASN A 8 14.84 -5.25 3.76
N TYR A 9 14.14 -4.37 3.04
CA TYR A 9 13.06 -4.74 2.13
C TYR A 9 13.35 -4.24 0.72
N GLN A 10 12.81 -4.96 -0.25
CA GLN A 10 12.87 -4.66 -1.66
C GLN A 10 11.46 -4.34 -2.16
N LEU A 11 11.38 -3.39 -3.09
CA LEU A 11 10.18 -3.09 -3.85
C LEU A 11 10.29 -3.80 -5.20
N SER A 12 9.28 -4.60 -5.54
CA SER A 12 9.11 -5.13 -6.90
C SER A 12 7.81 -4.60 -7.49
N GLU A 13 7.86 -4.20 -8.76
CA GLU A 13 6.72 -3.77 -9.56
C GLU A 13 6.44 -4.81 -10.65
N THR A 14 5.19 -5.20 -10.82
CA THR A 14 4.76 -6.09 -11.90
C THR A 14 3.32 -5.77 -12.25
N ASP A 15 3.05 -5.44 -13.51
CA ASP A 15 1.71 -5.24 -14.11
C ASP A 15 0.64 -4.71 -13.13
N GLY A 16 0.74 -3.44 -12.76
CA GLY A 16 -0.22 -2.79 -11.85
C GLY A 16 -0.12 -3.26 -10.38
N VAL A 17 0.94 -3.96 -9.98
CA VAL A 17 1.15 -4.41 -8.60
C VAL A 17 2.48 -3.93 -8.05
N PHE A 18 2.45 -3.22 -6.93
CA PHE A 18 3.62 -2.98 -6.09
C PHE A 18 3.66 -3.97 -4.94
N THR A 19 4.77 -4.69 -4.80
CA THR A 19 5.01 -5.62 -3.70
C THR A 19 6.24 -5.20 -2.90
N LEU A 20 6.07 -5.02 -1.59
CA LEU A 20 7.16 -4.88 -0.64
C LEU A 20 7.42 -6.24 0.02
N LYS A 21 8.64 -6.73 -0.09
CA LYS A 21 9.07 -8.02 0.46
C LYS A 21 10.48 -7.92 1.04
N ASN A 22 10.82 -8.79 1.98
CA ASN A 22 12.20 -9.02 2.39
C ASN A 22 12.61 -10.44 1.96
N GLU A 23 13.79 -10.89 2.40
CA GLU A 23 14.31 -12.23 2.08
C GLU A 23 13.38 -13.37 2.51
N ASN A 24 12.57 -13.15 3.56
CA ASN A 24 11.80 -14.21 4.22
C ASN A 24 10.30 -14.16 3.91
N THR A 25 9.73 -12.98 3.63
CA THR A 25 8.29 -12.80 3.48
C THR A 25 7.91 -11.52 2.73
N THR A 26 6.71 -11.51 2.18
CA THR A 26 6.01 -10.30 1.75
C THR A 26 5.56 -9.50 2.98
N LEU A 27 5.89 -8.21 2.98
CA LEU A 27 5.47 -7.23 3.99
C LEU A 27 4.08 -6.69 3.66
N GLY A 28 3.85 -6.39 2.38
CA GLY A 28 2.56 -5.95 1.86
C GLY A 28 2.61 -5.69 0.36
N PHE A 29 1.45 -5.58 -0.26
CA PHE A 29 1.34 -5.26 -1.68
C PHE A 29 0.08 -4.46 -1.95
N VAL A 30 0.07 -3.76 -3.08
CA VAL A 30 -1.07 -3.03 -3.61
C VAL A 30 -1.21 -3.30 -5.10
N ARG A 31 -2.43 -3.59 -5.53
CA ARG A 31 -2.83 -3.66 -6.93
C ARG A 31 -3.61 -2.40 -7.29
N PHE A 32 -3.28 -1.81 -8.41
CA PHE A 32 -3.83 -0.56 -8.89
C PHE A 32 -3.91 -0.54 -10.42
N ASP A 33 -4.75 0.34 -10.95
CA ASP A 33 -4.87 0.60 -12.38
C ASP A 33 -4.17 1.91 -12.81
N ASP A 34 -4.13 2.15 -14.11
CA ASP A 34 -3.53 3.36 -14.69
C ASP A 34 -4.29 4.66 -14.34
N LYS A 35 -5.51 4.55 -13.79
CA LYS A 35 -6.31 5.69 -13.32
C LYS A 35 -6.01 6.03 -11.86
N GLY A 36 -5.20 5.25 -11.16
CA GLY A 36 -4.91 5.42 -9.74
C GLY A 36 -5.98 4.82 -8.82
N GLU A 37 -6.85 3.97 -9.36
CA GLU A 37 -7.78 3.17 -8.58
C GLU A 37 -7.01 1.99 -7.97
N VAL A 38 -7.15 1.83 -6.65
CA VAL A 38 -6.57 0.74 -5.88
C VAL A 38 -7.62 -0.33 -5.72
N GLU A 39 -7.44 -1.41 -6.49
CA GLU A 39 -8.32 -2.59 -6.49
C GLU A 39 -8.14 -3.40 -5.21
N TYR A 40 -6.90 -3.57 -4.76
CA TYR A 40 -6.61 -4.43 -3.62
C TYR A 40 -5.34 -3.97 -2.90
N ILE A 41 -5.41 -3.91 -1.57
CA ILE A 41 -4.24 -3.63 -0.73
C ILE A 41 -4.19 -4.59 0.45
N PHE A 42 -3.01 -5.15 0.69
CA PHE A 42 -2.76 -6.04 1.81
C PHE A 42 -1.46 -5.69 2.51
N VAL A 43 -1.49 -5.73 3.84
CA VAL A 43 -0.30 -5.67 4.68
C VAL A 43 -0.36 -6.83 5.66
N ASN A 44 0.72 -7.61 5.71
CA ASN A 44 0.85 -8.74 6.60
C ASN A 44 0.67 -8.25 8.07
N PRO A 45 -0.18 -8.93 8.88
CA PRO A 45 -0.50 -8.53 10.25
C PRO A 45 0.69 -8.13 11.12
N ILE A 46 1.81 -8.84 10.98
CA ILE A 46 3.03 -8.62 11.79
C ILE A 46 3.63 -7.23 11.54
N PHE A 47 3.45 -6.68 10.34
CA PHE A 47 4.00 -5.39 9.92
C PHE A 47 2.94 -4.26 9.87
N ARG A 48 1.73 -4.52 10.37
CA ARG A 48 0.68 -3.48 10.42
C ARG A 48 1.05 -2.36 11.38
N LYS A 49 0.45 -1.19 11.17
CA LYS A 49 0.68 0.07 11.92
C LYS A 49 2.10 0.65 11.81
N GLN A 50 2.95 0.10 10.94
CA GLN A 50 4.31 0.59 10.69
C GLN A 50 4.40 1.47 9.41
N GLY A 51 3.27 1.88 8.83
CA GLY A 51 3.24 2.80 7.68
C GLY A 51 3.35 2.16 6.29
N ILE A 52 3.46 0.83 6.17
CA ILE A 52 3.57 0.13 4.86
C ILE A 52 2.44 0.49 3.90
N ALA A 53 1.19 0.43 4.36
CA ALA A 53 0.03 0.72 3.51
C ALA A 53 0.11 2.14 2.93
N LYS A 54 0.51 3.12 3.75
CA LYS A 54 0.71 4.51 3.30
C LYS A 54 1.84 4.60 2.29
N LYS A 55 2.96 3.91 2.53
CA LYS A 55 4.08 3.87 1.58
C LYS A 55 3.66 3.32 0.22
N LEU A 56 2.95 2.18 0.20
CA LEU A 56 2.42 1.58 -1.02
C LEU A 56 1.48 2.53 -1.76
N LEU A 57 0.52 3.15 -1.07
CA LEU A 57 -0.40 4.11 -1.66
C LEU A 57 0.31 5.36 -2.20
N LYS A 58 1.35 5.85 -1.52
CA LYS A 58 2.16 6.97 -2.01
C LYS A 58 2.85 6.60 -3.33
N LEU A 59 3.39 5.39 -3.45
CA LEU A 59 3.99 4.90 -4.69
C LEU A 59 2.97 4.84 -5.83
N VAL A 60 1.74 4.38 -5.58
CA VAL A 60 0.67 4.38 -6.59
C VAL A 60 0.35 5.80 -7.07
N ARG A 61 0.25 6.75 -6.13
CA ARG A 61 0.00 8.16 -6.46
C ARG A 61 1.14 8.77 -7.28
N GLU A 62 2.38 8.50 -6.88
CA GLU A 62 3.58 8.98 -7.59
C GLU A 62 3.69 8.37 -8.99
N LYS A 63 3.35 7.08 -9.13
CA LYS A 63 3.38 6.36 -10.41
C LYS A 63 2.31 6.85 -11.38
N THR A 64 1.08 7.01 -10.90
CA THR A 64 -0.08 7.36 -11.75
C THR A 64 -0.23 8.86 -11.94
N GLY A 65 0.29 9.67 -11.01
CA GLY A 65 0.04 11.12 -10.96
C GLY A 65 -1.43 11.47 -10.71
N LYS A 66 -2.26 10.50 -10.33
CA LYS A 66 -3.70 10.65 -10.12
C LYS A 66 -4.07 10.67 -8.64
N LYS A 67 -5.29 11.13 -8.37
CA LYS A 67 -5.90 10.99 -7.04
C LYS A 67 -6.20 9.52 -6.78
N LEU A 68 -5.81 9.04 -5.59
CA LEU A 68 -6.09 7.67 -5.18
C LEU A 68 -7.58 7.48 -4.94
N VAL A 69 -8.14 6.43 -5.54
CA VAL A 69 -9.49 5.96 -5.30
C VAL A 69 -9.40 4.51 -4.82
N LEU A 70 -10.16 4.10 -3.81
CA LEU A 70 -10.25 2.69 -3.43
C LEU A 70 -11.48 2.10 -4.12
N GLN A 71 -11.31 0.94 -4.75
CA GLN A 71 -12.41 0.24 -5.38
C GLN A 71 -13.42 -0.27 -4.34
N GLU A 72 -14.71 -0.20 -4.66
CA GLU A 72 -15.77 -0.78 -3.83
C GLU A 72 -15.93 -2.29 -4.10
N PRO A 73 -16.30 -3.10 -3.08
CA PRO A 73 -16.59 -2.71 -1.69
C PRO A 73 -15.34 -2.52 -0.83
N ILE A 74 -15.32 -1.48 0.00
CA ILE A 74 -14.18 -1.15 0.88
C ILE A 74 -14.33 -1.88 2.23
N SER A 75 -13.29 -2.59 2.66
CA SER A 75 -13.26 -3.22 3.99
C SER A 75 -13.26 -2.18 5.13
N PRO A 76 -13.75 -2.51 6.35
CA PRO A 76 -13.71 -1.58 7.48
C PRO A 76 -12.30 -1.04 7.81
N LEU A 77 -11.26 -1.83 7.55
CA LEU A 77 -9.88 -1.41 7.70
C LEU A 77 -9.44 -0.47 6.57
N GLY A 78 -9.86 -0.76 5.33
CA GLY A 78 -9.66 0.12 4.17
C GLY A 78 -10.30 1.49 4.37
N SER A 79 -11.52 1.55 4.91
CA SER A 79 -12.19 2.82 5.21
C SER A 79 -11.44 3.65 6.26
N LYS A 80 -10.87 2.99 7.29
CA LYS A 80 -10.00 3.65 8.27
C LYS A 80 -8.70 4.15 7.64
N LEU A 81 -8.12 3.37 6.72
CA LEU A 81 -6.93 3.77 5.97
C LEU A 81 -7.22 5.01 5.13
N LEU A 82 -8.33 5.03 4.38
CA LEU A 82 -8.75 6.16 3.55
C LEU A 82 -8.88 7.45 4.36
N LYS A 83 -9.61 7.41 5.48
CA LYS A 83 -9.71 8.55 6.42
C LYS A 83 -8.35 9.06 6.90
N SER A 84 -7.39 8.14 7.10
CA SER A 84 -6.04 8.51 7.55
C SER A 84 -5.16 9.18 6.49
N ILE A 85 -5.58 9.13 5.22
CA ILE A 85 -4.90 9.74 4.07
C ILE A 85 -5.73 10.82 3.37
N GLU A 86 -6.95 11.14 3.85
CA GLU A 86 -7.78 12.21 3.28
C GLU A 86 -7.04 13.56 3.18
N LYS A 87 -6.11 13.81 4.12
CA LYS A 87 -5.23 15.00 4.15
C LYS A 87 -4.19 15.06 3.01
N TRP A 88 -4.10 14.04 2.16
CA TRP A 88 -3.20 14.03 1.01
C TRP A 88 -3.81 14.70 -0.22
N ASN A 89 -5.12 15.00 -0.19
CA ASN A 89 -5.85 15.75 -1.21
C ASN A 89 -5.86 17.24 -0.89
#